data_AF-A0A0F4Q852-F1
#
_entry.id   AF-A0A0F4Q852-F1
#
_cell.length_a   1.000
_cell.length_b   1.000
_cell.length_c   1.000
_cell.angle_alpha   90.00
_cell.angle_beta   90.00
_cell.angle_gamma   90.00
#
_symmetry.space_group_name_H-M   'P 1'
#
loop_
_entity.id
_entity.type
_entity.pdbx_description
1 polymer ?
#
loop_
_entity_poly.entity_id
_entity_poly.type
_entity_poly.pdbx_seq_one_letter_code
_entity_poly.pdbx_strand_id
1 'polypeptide(L)' 'LAAARGDKTTAELAAHYNIHQTQITTWKNELIQNAASLFTGKSNSGQQSDEDVEKLHAKIGQLTMENDFLAKVLGR' A
#
# COMPACT_ATOMS: atom_id res chain seq x y z
N LEU A 1 14.46 13.15 6.86
CA LEU A 1 15.65 12.39 7.32
C LEU A 1 16.33 12.96 8.56
N ALA A 2 16.30 14.27 8.84
CA ALA A 2 16.97 14.85 10.01
C ALA A 2 16.61 14.18 11.36
N ALA A 3 15.35 13.80 11.58
CA ALA A 3 14.92 13.07 12.79
C ALA A 3 15.50 11.64 12.90
N ALA A 4 15.68 10.97 11.76
CA ALA A 4 16.23 9.61 11.69
C ALA A 4 17.76 9.61 11.74
N ARG A 5 18.42 10.63 11.16
CA ARG A 5 19.87 10.81 11.19
C ARG A 5 20.40 11.37 12.52
N GLY A 6 19.54 12.06 13.28
CA GLY A 6 19.91 12.68 14.56
C GLY A 6 20.50 14.09 14.42
N ASP A 7 20.51 14.66 13.21
CA ASP A 7 21.12 15.96 12.89
C ASP A 7 20.46 17.15 13.61
N LYS A 8 19.21 16.98 14.08
CA LYS A 8 18.42 18.00 14.78
C LYS A 8 17.61 17.33 15.89
N THR A 9 17.40 18.05 16.99
CA THR A 9 16.54 17.57 18.09
C THR A 9 15.08 17.52 17.66
N THR A 10 14.28 16.66 18.30
CA THR A 10 12.85 16.55 17.99
C THR A 10 12.10 17.86 18.24
N ALA A 11 12.56 18.69 19.19
CA ALA A 11 12.02 20.02 19.47
C ALA A 11 12.30 21.02 18.34
N GLU A 12 13.50 21.02 17.77
CA GLU A 12 13.86 21.88 16.63
C GLU A 12 13.10 21.49 15.36
N LEU A 13 12.93 20.18 15.12
CA LEU A 13 12.09 19.67 14.03
C LEU A 13 10.62 20.04 14.23
N ALA A 14 10.12 19.96 15.46
CA ALA A 14 8.75 20.35 15.79
C ALA A 14 8.51 21.83 15.49
N ALA A 15 9.42 22.70 15.93
CA ALA A 15 9.35 24.14 15.68
C ALA A 15 9.51 24.50 14.19
N HIS A 16 10.46 23.88 13.49
CA HIS A 16 10.77 24.23 12.10
C HIS A 16 9.68 23.79 11.12
N TYR A 17 9.06 22.64 11.35
CA TYR A 17 8.02 22.09 10.47
C TYR A 17 6.61 22.29 11.03
N ASN A 18 6.47 22.92 12.19
CA ASN A 18 5.21 23.14 12.89
C ASN A 18 4.43 21.82 13.14
N ILE A 19 5.15 20.75 13.46
CA ILE A 19 4.63 19.40 13.72
C ILE A 19 4.77 19.11 15.21
N HIS A 20 3.78 18.43 15.81
CA HIS A 20 3.87 18.07 17.22
C HIS A 20 4.99 17.05 17.48
N GLN A 21 5.72 17.21 18.59
CA GLN A 21 6.90 16.39 18.92
C GLN A 21 6.59 14.88 19.03
N THR A 22 5.37 14.55 19.49
CA THR A 22 4.85 13.17 19.51
C THR A 22 4.75 12.58 18.11
N GLN A 23 4.27 13.35 17.11
CA GLN A 23 4.13 12.86 15.72
C GLN A 23 5.49 12.55 15.11
N ILE A 24 6.49 13.41 15.34
CA ILE A 24 7.86 13.19 14.87
C ILE A 24 8.45 11.91 15.48
N THR A 25 8.15 11.65 16.76
CA THR A 25 8.62 10.44 17.45
C THR A 25 7.95 9.19 16.91
N THR A 26 6.63 9.23 16.69
CA THR A 26 5.87 8.14 16.07
C THR A 26 6.42 7.79 14.70
N TRP A 27 6.55 8.77 13.80
CA TRP A 27 7.07 8.53 12.45
C TRP A 27 8.51 8.07 12.44
N LYS A 28 9.35 8.55 13.37
CA LYS A 28 10.72 8.05 13.51
C LYS A 28 10.73 6.56 13.88
N ASN A 29 9.89 6.15 14.82
CA ASN A 29 9.81 4.76 15.25
C ASN A 29 9.24 3.87 14.14
N GLU A 30 8.18 4.30 13.46
CA GLU A 30 7.61 3.59 12.31
C GLU A 30 8.62 3.45 11.18
N LEU A 31 9.40 4.49 10.90
CA LEU A 31 10.45 4.45 9.89
C LEU A 31 11.52 3.43 10.26
N ILE A 32 12.00 3.40 11.50
CA ILE A 32 13.05 2.46 11.94
C ILE A 32 12.53 1.02 11.92
N GLN A 33 11.31 0.78 12.42
CA GLN A 33 10.72 -0.56 12.47
C GLN A 33 10.40 -1.10 11.08
N ASN A 34 9.88 -0.26 10.18
CA ASN A 34 9.53 -0.67 8.82
C ASN A 34 10.67 -0.46 7.81
N ALA A 35 11.79 0.16 8.17
CA ALA A 35 12.90 0.37 7.24
C ALA A 35 13.41 -0.96 6.66
N ALA A 36 13.52 -1.99 7.50
CA ALA A 36 13.93 -3.32 7.04
C ALA A 36 12.91 -3.93 6.08
N SER A 37 11.61 -3.77 6.33
CA SER A 37 10.57 -4.33 5.46
C SER A 37 10.49 -3.65 4.09
N LEU A 38 10.91 -2.39 3.97
CA LEU A 38 11.01 -1.69 2.68
C LEU A 38 12.06 -2.30 1.73
N PHE A 39 13.12 -2.91 2.28
CA PHE A 39 14.20 -3.51 1.49
C PHE A 39 14.07 -5.03 1.33
N THR A 40 13.18 -5.69 2.07
CA THR A 40 12.97 -7.15 1.96
C THR A 40 12.03 -7.57 0.83
N GLY A 41 11.64 -6.63 -0.05
CA GLY A 41 10.86 -6.92 -1.27
C GLY A 41 9.42 -7.38 -1.03
N LYS A 42 9.04 -7.67 0.21
CA LYS A 42 7.65 -7.89 0.62
C LYS A 42 7.02 -6.54 0.89
N SER A 43 6.69 -5.84 -0.18
CA SER A 43 5.71 -4.78 -0.06
C SER A 43 4.41 -5.43 0.38
N ASN A 44 4.08 -5.31 1.66
CA ASN A 44 2.76 -5.64 2.19
C ASN A 44 1.65 -4.74 1.59
N SER A 45 1.97 -3.87 0.61
CA SER A 45 0.98 -3.20 -0.22
C SER A 45 0.44 -4.17 -1.29
N GLY A 46 -0.43 -5.08 -0.88
CA GLY A 46 -1.36 -5.75 -1.78
C GLY A 46 -0.71 -6.46 -2.97
N GLN A 47 0.31 -7.29 -2.73
CA GLN A 47 0.56 -8.39 -3.67
C GLN A 47 -0.70 -9.26 -3.64
N GLN A 48 -1.61 -9.02 -4.59
CA GLN A 48 -2.69 -9.95 -4.87
C GLN A 48 -2.04 -11.33 -4.98
N SER A 49 -2.49 -12.24 -4.14
CA SER A 49 -1.94 -13.59 -4.16
C SER A 49 -2.18 -14.18 -5.56
N ASP A 50 -1.34 -15.10 -5.99
CA ASP A 50 -1.57 -15.82 -7.25
C ASP A 50 -2.97 -16.45 -7.28
N GLU A 51 -3.50 -16.85 -6.11
CA GLU A 51 -4.87 -17.31 -5.93
C GLU A 51 -5.93 -16.23 -6.21
N ASP A 52 -5.69 -14.97 -5.82
CA ASP A 52 -6.61 -13.87 -6.11
C ASP A 52 -6.62 -13.53 -7.60
N VAL A 53 -5.47 -13.62 -8.25
CA VAL A 53 -5.33 -13.44 -9.70
C VAL A 53 -6.08 -14.54 -10.45
N GLU A 54 -5.95 -15.80 -10.03
CA GLU A 54 -6.68 -16.94 -10.61
C GLU A 54 -8.21 -16.78 -10.45
N LYS A 55 -8.68 -16.39 -9.26
CA LYS A 55 -10.11 -16.13 -9.00
C LYS A 55 -10.66 -15.03 -9.90
N LEU A 56 -9.89 -13.96 -10.10
CA LEU A 56 -10.29 -12.87 -10.99
C LEU A 56 -10.35 -13.33 -12.45
N HIS A 57 -9.38 -14.11 -12.94
CA HIS A 57 -9.41 -14.67 -14.29
C HIS A 57 -10.63 -15.58 -14.50
N ALA A 58 -10.94 -16.44 -13.53
CA ALA A 58 -12.14 -17.28 -13.57
C ALA A 58 -13.43 -16.43 -13.65
N LYS A 59 -13.50 -15.35 -12.84
CA LYS A 59 -14.66 -14.45 -12.85
C LYS A 59 -14.81 -13.69 -14.16
N ILE A 60 -13.70 -13.25 -14.76
CA ILE A 60 -13.69 -12.63 -16.09
C ILE A 60 -14.24 -13.61 -17.13
N GLY A 61 -13.75 -14.86 -17.15
CA GLY A 61 -14.24 -15.88 -18.07
C GLY A 61 -15.74 -16.17 -17.91
N GLN A 62 -16.23 -16.27 -16.68
CA GLN A 62 -17.65 -16.42 -16.39
C GLN A 62 -18.47 -15.25 -16.95
N LEU A 63 -18.07 -14.01 -16.64
CA LEU A 63 -18.79 -12.81 -17.09
C LEU A 63 -18.78 -12.67 -18.61
N THR A 64 -17.68 -13.03 -19.28
CA THR A 64 -17.62 -13.04 -20.74
C THR A 64 -18.64 -14.01 -21.31
N MET A 65 -18.72 -15.24 -20.79
CA MET A 65 -19.72 -16.22 -21.25
C MET A 65 -21.16 -15.76 -20.97
N GLU A 66 -21.42 -15.20 -19.80
CA GLU A 66 -22.75 -14.67 -19.45
C GLU A 66 -23.14 -13.51 -20.37
N ASN A 67 -22.23 -12.57 -20.65
CA ASN A 67 -22.46 -11.46 -21.56
C ASN A 67 -22.68 -11.93 -23.00
N ASP A 68 -21.87 -12.87 -23.49
CA ASP A 68 -22.02 -13.43 -24.85
C ASP A 68 -23.37 -14.16 -24.99
N PHE A 69 -23.77 -14.90 -23.96
CA PHE A 69 -25.08 -15.54 -23.91
C PHE A 69 -26.20 -14.49 -23.93
N LEU A 70 -26.12 -13.47 -23.08
CA LEU A 70 -27.12 -12.41 -23.03
C LEU A 70 -27.19 -11.63 -24.34
N ALA A 71 -26.06 -11.29 -24.96
CA ALA A 71 -26.02 -10.63 -26.27
C ALA A 71 -26.72 -11.47 -27.35
N LYS A 72 -26.42 -12.77 -27.39
CA LYS A 72 -27.05 -13.72 -28.32
C LYS A 72 -28.56 -13.86 -28.11
N VAL A 73 -29.00 -13.91 -26.86
CA VAL A 73 -30.43 -14.07 -26.49
C VAL A 73 -31.22 -12.79 -26.71
N LEU A 74 -30.62 -11.64 -26.42
CA LEU A 74 -31.25 -10.32 -26.56
C LEU A 74 -31.20 -9.79 -28.01
N GLY A 75 -30.60 -10.53 -28.94
CA GLY A 75 -30.63 -10.23 -30.37
C GLY A 75 -30.00 -8.90 -30.77
N ARG A 76 -28.99 -8.44 -30.02
CA ARG A 76 -28.17 -7.29 -30.40
C ARG A 76 -27.12 -7.67 -31.43
#